data_AF-A0A0P7X2V9-F1
#
_entry.id   AF-A0A0P7X2V9-F1
#
_cell.length_a   1.000
_cell.length_b   1.000
_cell.length_c   1.000
_cell.angle_alpha   90.00
_cell.angle_beta   90.00
_cell.angle_gamma   90.00
#
_symmetry.space_group_name_H-M   'P 1'
#
loop_
_entity.id
_entity.type
_entity.pdbx_description
1 polymer ?
#
loop_
_entity_poly.entity_id
_entity_poly.type
_entity_poly.pdbx_seq_one_letter_code
_entity_poly.pdbx_strand_id
1 'polypeptide(L)'
;MKRLLPISVTLFTLALAGCGEESDESPVDGRDFDAENFSEPAPYTGRVIDGYLRNARVWLDMDGDGQYTAGPMTIENSSGTEITLENGEPTAMTGEDGKFALDISELVQDPLVSPDIDPRDYPLFAVTLPGQTLEQTRIGEVDVDVAYILSAPPGVRNVTPLSTLVRQRRVIGVQDLTATTNELSDALGNVNLVSDYVKSGDHRAHAYARAFARFLGSQFPESTAEQLRDSDGLEWYLSKEAAYLLGVSFVRNALDVVKAVDEAAPQGNYENVDVDDLGLPEVPIELEDPVILERQTVLAQSEDEGGLPASMSNLSVSAELVFDYSEDGRVKSVTAHGCMKPSLREIARLVAAGGKIADTGIQWIPGISLSEQSAIFYKDEGADERLVFDWQKGEATFESATTCHPELGPSSTELGGPADITYEWDVADAKVQSVTATSDGKTEVLEPDNLSVLEPDEDEHRDPFFGFTRTVSVEGEEDQEEVVTLGSMDDCESTIEEDDRDAPLVVSARQPFTVSGSITQPDGFDSLALEFDDRDERGRLLRFGFQDETLGVDNPDGFDWAFYYPSEASNDYVEDQPNLIATAFLNEYGGSRDCGRVFERMPSAAYARVDYTYQRLSEYLTGLVE
;
A
#
# COMPACT_ATOMS: atom_id res chain seq x y z
N MET A 1 16.33 81.83 40.58
CA MET A 1 15.18 82.68 41.00
C MET A 1 13.91 82.03 40.44
N LYS A 2 12.96 81.61 41.30
CA LYS A 2 11.59 82.19 41.44
C LYS A 2 10.80 82.16 40.11
N ARG A 3 9.58 81.64 39.98
CA ARG A 3 8.48 81.39 40.94
C ARG A 3 7.27 80.78 40.18
N LEU A 4 6.55 79.84 40.82
CA LEU A 4 5.07 79.77 41.05
C LEU A 4 4.15 79.55 39.83
N LEU A 5 2.98 78.88 39.87
CA LEU A 5 2.05 78.35 40.92
C LEU A 5 0.97 77.44 40.21
N PRO A 6 -0.12 76.96 40.86
CA PRO A 6 -0.63 75.58 40.77
C PRO A 6 -2.04 75.48 40.14
N ILE A 7 -2.51 74.27 39.78
CA ILE A 7 -3.94 74.00 39.49
C ILE A 7 -4.23 72.56 39.97
N SER A 8 -4.79 72.40 41.18
CA SER A 8 -6.19 72.04 41.48
C SER A 8 -6.62 70.65 41.01
N VAL A 9 -6.60 69.72 41.98
CA VAL A 9 -7.33 68.45 41.95
C VAL A 9 -8.81 68.75 42.10
N THR A 10 -9.60 68.39 41.08
CA THR A 10 -11.06 68.48 41.13
C THR A 10 -11.61 67.06 41.14
N LEU A 11 -12.18 66.68 42.28
CA LEU A 11 -12.95 65.47 42.50
C LEU A 11 -14.26 65.60 41.70
N PHE A 12 -14.50 64.72 40.73
CA PHE A 12 -15.78 64.65 40.02
C PHE A 12 -16.46 63.32 40.35
N THR A 13 -17.44 63.40 41.26
CA THR A 13 -18.49 62.40 41.45
C THR A 13 -19.51 62.54 40.33
N LEU A 14 -19.78 61.47 39.58
CA LEU A 14 -21.00 61.36 38.79
C LEU A 14 -21.52 59.90 38.73
N ALA A 15 -22.65 59.75 39.40
CA ALA A 15 -23.80 58.87 39.15
C ALA A 15 -23.61 57.65 38.23
N LEU A 16 -23.65 56.47 38.86
CA LEU A 16 -24.16 55.24 38.25
C LEU A 16 -25.66 55.44 37.95
N ALA A 17 -26.00 55.64 36.68
CA ALA A 17 -27.35 55.45 36.19
C ALA A 17 -27.52 53.95 35.88
N GLY A 18 -28.17 53.22 36.78
CA GLY A 18 -28.76 51.93 36.47
C GLY A 18 -30.06 52.17 35.72
N CYS A 19 -30.10 51.85 34.44
CA CYS A 19 -31.36 51.56 33.76
C CYS A 19 -31.79 50.16 34.17
N GLY A 20 -32.75 50.10 35.09
CA GLY A 20 -33.63 48.94 35.20
C GLY A 20 -34.66 49.04 34.09
N GLU A 21 -34.67 48.06 33.20
CA GLU A 21 -35.89 47.70 32.48
C GLU A 21 -36.72 46.83 33.42
N GLU A 22 -37.96 47.28 33.65
CA GLU A 22 -39.01 46.55 34.34
C GLU A 22 -39.30 45.27 33.55
N SER A 23 -39.06 44.12 34.17
CA SER A 23 -39.59 42.84 33.71
C SER A 23 -41.05 42.77 34.14
N ASP A 24 -41.96 42.87 33.17
CA ASP A 24 -43.39 42.62 33.32
C ASP A 24 -43.71 41.11 33.20
N GLU A 25 -42.84 40.24 33.71
CA GLU A 25 -43.15 38.82 33.88
C GLU A 25 -43.20 38.47 35.36
N SER A 26 -44.41 38.11 35.80
CA SER A 26 -44.62 37.50 37.11
C SER A 26 -43.87 36.16 37.18
N PRO A 27 -43.33 35.75 38.35
CA PRO A 27 -42.70 34.45 38.48
C PRO A 27 -43.75 33.36 38.23
N VAL A 28 -43.59 32.63 37.13
CA VAL A 28 -44.36 31.43 36.86
C VAL A 28 -44.00 30.36 37.89
N ASP A 29 -45.00 29.98 38.68
CA ASP A 29 -44.99 28.85 39.60
C ASP A 29 -44.71 27.56 38.81
N GLY A 30 -43.77 26.74 39.29
CA GLY A 30 -43.21 25.58 38.59
C GLY A 30 -44.14 24.37 38.53
N ARG A 31 -45.39 24.56 38.08
CA ARG A 31 -46.37 23.49 37.82
C ARG A 31 -47.37 23.89 36.73
N ASP A 32 -46.89 24.15 35.53
CA ASP A 32 -47.68 23.92 34.31
C ASP A 32 -46.75 23.26 33.28
N PHE A 33 -46.90 21.94 33.16
CA PHE A 33 -46.35 21.17 32.04
C PHE A 33 -47.33 21.36 30.88
N ASP A 34 -47.21 22.47 30.17
CA ASP A 34 -47.79 22.59 28.84
C ASP A 34 -46.86 21.85 27.88
N ALA A 35 -47.27 20.63 27.55
CA ALA A 35 -46.65 19.77 26.55
C ALA A 35 -46.96 20.28 25.13
N GLU A 36 -46.49 21.47 24.77
CA GLU A 36 -46.49 21.96 23.38
C GLU A 36 -45.29 22.88 23.15
N ASN A 37 -44.12 22.24 22.97
CA ASN A 37 -43.05 22.65 22.06
C ASN A 37 -41.85 21.73 22.35
N PHE A 38 -41.92 20.49 21.87
CA PHE A 38 -40.69 19.83 21.47
C PHE A 38 -40.17 20.66 20.31
N SER A 39 -39.19 21.55 20.56
CA SER A 39 -38.50 22.21 19.46
C SER A 39 -37.96 21.12 18.56
N GLU A 40 -38.31 21.15 17.28
CA GLU A 40 -37.65 20.30 16.29
C GLU A 40 -36.14 20.36 16.52
N PRO A 41 -35.43 19.22 16.50
CA PRO A 41 -34.00 19.20 16.74
C PRO A 41 -33.33 20.18 15.77
N ALA A 42 -32.57 21.13 16.32
CA ALA A 42 -31.85 22.09 15.50
C ALA A 42 -30.89 21.36 14.57
N PRO A 43 -30.74 21.78 13.30
CA PRO A 43 -29.87 21.09 12.36
C PRO A 43 -28.43 21.06 12.86
N TYR A 44 -27.71 19.98 12.52
CA TYR A 44 -26.29 19.88 12.83
C TYR A 44 -25.48 20.73 11.84
N THR A 45 -24.78 21.74 12.36
CA THR A 45 -24.16 22.79 11.53
C THR A 45 -22.65 22.83 11.69
N GLY A 46 -21.97 23.21 10.61
CA GLY A 46 -20.52 23.35 10.55
C GLY A 46 -20.06 24.04 9.27
N ARG A 47 -18.79 23.88 8.93
CA ARG A 47 -18.18 24.47 7.73
C ARG A 47 -17.24 23.50 7.03
N VAL A 48 -17.15 23.59 5.71
CA VAL A 48 -16.09 22.96 4.90
C VAL A 48 -15.12 24.04 4.43
N ILE A 49 -13.83 23.87 4.72
CA ILE A 49 -12.81 24.92 4.56
C ILE A 49 -11.57 24.36 3.85
N ASP A 50 -11.45 24.73 2.59
CA ASP A 50 -10.21 24.82 1.81
C ASP A 50 -10.21 26.20 1.15
N GLY A 51 -10.27 27.27 1.96
CA GLY A 51 -10.69 28.62 1.51
C GLY A 51 -12.19 28.92 1.60
N TYR A 52 -12.95 28.10 2.32
CA TYR A 52 -14.43 27.98 2.29
C TYR A 52 -14.96 27.45 0.97
N LEU A 53 -15.48 26.22 1.03
CA LEU A 53 -16.00 25.51 -0.14
C LEU A 53 -17.51 25.62 -0.18
N ARG A 54 -18.04 26.23 -1.24
CA ARG A 54 -19.47 26.29 -1.57
C ARG A 54 -19.80 25.20 -2.59
N ASN A 55 -20.99 24.63 -2.51
CA ASN A 55 -21.43 23.50 -3.32
C ASN A 55 -20.51 22.26 -3.19
N ALA A 56 -19.96 22.02 -2.01
CA ALA A 56 -19.38 20.73 -1.64
C ALA A 56 -20.47 19.87 -0.98
N ARG A 57 -20.43 18.55 -1.18
CA ARG A 57 -21.33 17.61 -0.51
C ARG A 57 -20.74 17.24 0.84
N VAL A 58 -21.55 17.27 1.90
CA VAL A 58 -21.15 16.91 3.26
C VAL A 58 -22.16 15.95 3.86
N TRP A 59 -21.66 14.95 4.59
CA TRP A 59 -22.50 13.99 5.31
C TRP A 59 -21.88 13.60 6.65
N LEU A 60 -22.72 13.00 7.49
CA LEU A 60 -22.34 12.38 8.76
C LEU A 60 -22.16 10.88 8.54
N ASP A 61 -20.93 10.39 8.64
CA ASP A 61 -20.56 8.98 8.41
C ASP A 61 -20.93 8.14 9.65
N MET A 62 -22.00 7.36 9.54
CA MET A 62 -22.65 6.66 10.65
C MET A 62 -22.34 5.16 10.69
N ASP A 63 -22.03 4.52 9.56
CA ASP A 63 -21.54 3.13 9.51
C ASP A 63 -20.00 3.02 9.56
N GLY A 64 -19.28 4.12 9.36
CA GLY A 64 -17.83 4.16 9.44
C GLY A 64 -17.13 3.68 8.16
N ASP A 65 -17.82 3.62 7.03
CA ASP A 65 -17.23 3.28 5.74
C ASP A 65 -16.60 4.50 5.03
N GLY A 66 -16.90 5.71 5.48
CA GLY A 66 -16.38 6.96 4.92
C GLY A 66 -16.92 7.31 3.54
N GLN A 67 -18.02 6.69 3.13
CA GLN A 67 -18.85 7.00 1.96
C GLN A 67 -20.25 7.41 2.43
N TYR A 68 -21.06 7.90 1.51
CA TYR A 68 -22.45 8.22 1.82
C TYR A 68 -23.33 6.99 1.67
N THR A 69 -24.04 6.61 2.74
CA THR A 69 -25.02 5.52 2.69
C THR A 69 -26.45 6.08 2.57
N ALA A 70 -27.10 5.79 1.44
CA ALA A 70 -28.49 6.14 1.19
C ALA A 70 -29.47 5.28 2.00
N GLY A 71 -30.64 5.84 2.30
CA GLY A 71 -31.68 5.14 3.04
C GLY A 71 -32.43 4.06 2.23
N PRO A 72 -33.04 3.07 2.90
CA PRO A 72 -33.01 2.85 4.35
C PRO A 72 -31.70 2.16 4.79
N MET A 73 -31.16 2.59 5.93
CA MET A 73 -29.92 2.12 6.53
C MET A 73 -30.18 1.65 7.96
N THR A 74 -29.51 0.58 8.43
CA THR A 74 -29.61 0.15 9.83
C THR A 74 -28.26 0.29 10.53
N ILE A 75 -28.27 0.94 11.69
CA ILE A 75 -27.09 1.12 12.54
C ILE A 75 -27.34 0.52 13.92
N GLU A 76 -26.28 -0.01 14.53
CA GLU A 76 -26.31 -0.44 15.93
C GLU A 76 -25.89 0.74 16.81
N ASN A 77 -26.74 1.13 17.76
CA ASN A 77 -26.38 2.19 18.70
C ASN A 77 -25.41 1.70 19.79
N SER A 78 -24.92 2.62 20.62
CA SER A 78 -24.04 2.32 21.77
C SER A 78 -24.63 1.37 22.83
N SER A 79 -25.92 1.08 22.77
CA SER A 79 -26.65 0.15 23.64
C SER A 79 -26.94 -1.21 22.98
N GLY A 80 -26.45 -1.45 21.76
CA GLY A 80 -26.67 -2.69 21.01
C GLY A 80 -28.08 -2.82 20.41
N THR A 81 -28.80 -1.71 20.22
CA THR A 81 -30.12 -1.68 19.58
C THR A 81 -29.97 -1.26 18.12
N GLU A 82 -30.58 -2.03 17.22
CA GLU A 82 -30.69 -1.69 15.80
C GLU A 82 -31.71 -0.56 15.60
N ILE A 83 -31.27 0.49 14.92
CA ILE A 83 -32.08 1.65 14.55
C ILE A 83 -32.03 1.78 13.03
N THR A 84 -33.19 1.91 12.39
CA THR A 84 -33.29 2.15 10.96
C THR A 84 -33.45 3.64 10.68
N LEU A 85 -32.54 4.20 9.89
CA LEU A 85 -32.61 5.53 9.30
C LEU A 85 -33.28 5.40 7.93
N GLU A 86 -34.47 5.96 7.76
CA GLU A 86 -35.26 5.81 6.54
C GLU A 86 -34.64 6.59 5.37
N ASN A 87 -34.02 7.74 5.65
CA ASN A 87 -33.34 8.55 4.65
C ASN A 87 -31.82 8.27 4.56
N GLY A 88 -31.31 7.34 5.36
CA GLY A 88 -29.88 7.03 5.44
C GLY A 88 -29.12 8.10 6.20
N GLU A 89 -27.88 8.35 5.80
CA GLU A 89 -27.02 9.29 6.50
C GLU A 89 -27.45 10.76 6.32
N PRO A 90 -27.42 11.58 7.39
CA PRO A 90 -27.65 13.02 7.26
C PRO A 90 -26.67 13.68 6.29
N THR A 91 -27.19 14.34 5.24
CA THR A 91 -26.37 14.95 4.17
C THR A 91 -26.87 16.33 3.75
N ALA A 92 -25.98 17.20 3.26
CA ALA A 92 -26.31 18.52 2.72
C ALA A 92 -25.27 19.01 1.70
N MET A 93 -25.63 20.05 0.93
CA MET A 93 -24.68 20.85 0.16
C MET A 93 -24.23 22.08 0.96
N THR A 94 -22.96 22.44 0.88
CA THR A 94 -22.46 23.66 1.51
C THR A 94 -22.92 24.92 0.79
N GLY A 95 -23.25 25.94 1.56
CA GLY A 95 -23.63 27.27 1.08
C GLY A 95 -22.49 28.29 1.20
N GLU A 96 -22.87 29.56 1.31
CA GLU A 96 -21.95 30.68 1.50
C GLU A 96 -21.07 30.50 2.77
N ASP A 97 -19.81 30.91 2.67
CA ASP A 97 -18.75 30.68 3.67
C ASP A 97 -18.55 29.19 4.03
N GLY A 98 -18.90 28.29 3.10
CA GLY A 98 -18.79 26.84 3.25
C GLY A 98 -19.69 26.23 4.33
N LYS A 99 -20.74 26.95 4.76
CA LYS A 99 -21.64 26.49 5.82
C LYS A 99 -22.53 25.34 5.37
N PHE A 100 -22.77 24.38 6.24
CA PHE A 100 -23.78 23.35 6.04
C PHE A 100 -24.74 23.24 7.22
N ALA A 101 -25.88 22.60 6.98
CA ALA A 101 -26.91 22.29 7.96
C ALA A 101 -27.49 20.91 7.62
N LEU A 102 -27.10 19.88 8.38
CA LEU A 102 -27.62 18.52 8.22
C LEU A 102 -28.96 18.39 8.98
N ASP A 103 -29.93 17.76 8.33
CA ASP A 103 -31.16 17.34 8.99
C ASP A 103 -30.86 16.11 9.86
N ILE A 104 -31.03 16.26 11.18
CA ILE A 104 -30.78 15.20 12.17
C ILE A 104 -32.08 14.78 12.87
N SER A 105 -33.24 15.07 12.27
CA SER A 105 -34.54 14.70 12.84
C SER A 105 -34.67 13.20 13.08
N GLU A 106 -34.10 12.36 12.21
CA GLU A 106 -34.07 10.89 12.37
C GLU A 106 -33.15 10.41 13.49
N LEU A 107 -32.25 11.25 14.01
CA LEU A 107 -31.38 10.90 15.14
C LEU A 107 -32.10 11.02 16.49
N VAL A 108 -33.25 11.71 16.53
CA VAL A 108 -34.11 11.77 17.71
C VAL A 108 -34.93 10.49 17.79
N GLN A 109 -34.69 9.72 18.86
CA GLN A 109 -35.29 8.41 19.04
C GLN A 109 -36.47 8.49 20.01
N ASP A 110 -37.39 7.51 19.95
CA ASP A 110 -38.36 7.34 21.03
C ASP A 110 -37.60 6.97 22.30
N PRO A 111 -37.66 7.77 23.39
CA PRO A 111 -36.93 7.47 24.63
C PRO A 111 -37.30 6.13 25.27
N LEU A 112 -38.41 5.51 24.87
CA LEU A 112 -38.82 4.16 25.28
C LEU A 112 -38.12 3.04 24.48
N VAL A 113 -37.58 3.36 23.30
CA VAL A 113 -36.87 2.43 22.42
C VAL A 113 -35.35 2.60 22.58
N SER A 114 -34.85 3.83 22.54
CA SER A 114 -33.42 4.14 22.57
C SER A 114 -33.17 5.60 22.97
N PRO A 115 -32.03 5.96 23.60
CA PRO A 115 -31.61 7.36 23.70
C PRO A 115 -31.35 7.98 22.32
N ASP A 116 -31.49 9.30 22.22
CA ASP A 116 -31.10 10.06 21.02
C ASP A 116 -29.65 9.76 20.62
N ILE A 117 -29.43 9.69 19.31
CA ILE A 117 -28.10 9.52 18.74
C ILE A 117 -27.42 10.90 18.69
N ASP A 118 -26.28 11.06 19.35
CA ASP A 118 -25.53 12.32 19.31
C ASP A 118 -24.74 12.41 18.00
N PRO A 119 -25.04 13.38 17.10
CA PRO A 119 -24.28 13.52 15.85
C PRO A 119 -22.81 13.87 16.07
N ARG A 120 -22.40 14.25 17.29
CA ARG A 120 -21.00 14.51 17.62
C ARG A 120 -20.18 13.23 17.83
N ASP A 121 -20.83 12.08 17.97
CA ASP A 121 -20.13 10.80 18.13
C ASP A 121 -19.62 10.26 16.79
N TYR A 122 -20.05 10.87 15.68
CA TYR A 122 -19.73 10.45 14.32
C TYR A 122 -18.84 11.48 13.60
N PRO A 123 -17.93 11.02 12.72
CA PRO A 123 -17.13 11.91 11.88
C PRO A 123 -17.97 12.59 10.80
N LEU A 124 -17.49 13.75 10.35
CA LEU A 124 -18.02 14.43 9.18
C LEU A 124 -17.10 14.19 7.99
N PHE A 125 -17.69 14.03 6.81
CA PHE A 125 -16.99 13.96 5.55
C PHE A 125 -17.51 15.02 4.59
N ALA A 126 -16.64 15.48 3.72
CA ALA A 126 -17.04 16.32 2.60
C ALA A 126 -16.27 15.92 1.34
N VAL A 127 -16.94 15.97 0.19
CA VAL A 127 -16.33 15.72 -1.11
C VAL A 127 -16.52 16.95 -2.00
N THR A 128 -15.47 17.30 -2.73
CA THR A 128 -15.54 18.32 -3.78
C THR A 128 -16.08 17.72 -5.07
N LEU A 129 -16.88 18.50 -5.77
CA LEU A 129 -17.49 18.14 -7.02
C LEU A 129 -16.78 18.92 -8.13
N PRO A 130 -15.95 18.25 -8.97
CA PRO A 130 -15.17 18.92 -10.00
C PRO A 130 -16.05 19.79 -10.90
N GLY A 131 -15.68 21.07 -11.06
CA GLY A 131 -16.41 22.05 -11.87
C GLY A 131 -17.73 22.56 -11.29
N GLN A 132 -18.10 22.14 -10.07
CA GLN A 132 -19.32 22.58 -9.38
C GLN A 132 -19.04 23.22 -8.02
N THR A 133 -18.08 22.66 -7.28
CA THR A 133 -17.61 23.24 -6.01
C THR A 133 -16.82 24.52 -6.28
N LEU A 134 -17.13 25.56 -5.51
CA LEU A 134 -16.49 26.87 -5.60
C LEU A 134 -15.72 27.15 -4.32
N GLU A 135 -14.47 27.55 -4.45
CA GLU A 135 -13.68 28.09 -3.35
C GLU A 135 -13.85 29.62 -3.24
N GLN A 136 -14.11 30.13 -2.03
CA GLN A 136 -14.18 31.56 -1.77
C GLN A 136 -12.82 32.19 -1.48
N THR A 137 -12.15 32.66 -2.52
CA THR A 137 -10.86 33.35 -2.37
C THR A 137 -11.03 34.85 -2.08
N ARG A 138 -9.92 35.53 -1.76
CA ARG A 138 -9.90 37.00 -1.59
C ARG A 138 -10.24 37.77 -2.87
N ILE A 139 -10.08 37.15 -4.04
CA ILE A 139 -10.30 37.77 -5.36
C ILE A 139 -11.65 37.37 -5.98
N GLY A 140 -12.39 36.46 -5.36
CA GLY A 140 -13.69 35.97 -5.84
C GLY A 140 -13.86 34.46 -5.66
N GLU A 141 -15.00 33.94 -6.11
CA GLU A 141 -15.22 32.50 -6.21
C GLU A 141 -14.36 31.92 -7.35
N VAL A 142 -13.66 30.82 -7.09
CA VAL A 142 -12.84 30.07 -8.05
C VAL A 142 -13.36 28.64 -8.13
N ASP A 143 -13.45 28.09 -9.33
CA ASP A 143 -13.90 26.71 -9.55
C ASP A 143 -12.85 25.72 -9.01
N VAL A 144 -13.31 24.66 -8.33
CA VAL A 144 -12.48 23.53 -7.94
C VAL A 144 -12.61 22.46 -9.02
N ASP A 145 -11.55 22.24 -9.80
CA ASP A 145 -11.55 21.33 -10.96
C ASP A 145 -11.17 19.88 -10.62
N VAL A 146 -10.81 19.60 -9.37
CA VAL A 146 -10.36 18.29 -8.88
C VAL A 146 -11.27 17.76 -7.77
N ALA A 147 -11.42 16.45 -7.71
CA ALA A 147 -12.14 15.77 -6.63
C ALA A 147 -11.15 15.46 -5.50
N TYR A 148 -11.58 15.66 -4.25
CA TYR A 148 -10.90 15.16 -3.07
C TYR A 148 -11.88 15.03 -1.92
N ILE A 149 -11.54 14.18 -0.95
CA ILE A 149 -12.33 13.96 0.26
C ILE A 149 -11.64 14.64 1.45
N LEU A 150 -12.42 15.40 2.19
CA LEU A 150 -12.05 15.96 3.48
C LEU A 150 -12.84 15.26 4.59
N SER A 151 -12.27 15.23 5.78
CA SER A 151 -12.97 14.70 6.94
C SER A 151 -12.63 15.47 8.22
N ALA A 152 -13.47 15.30 9.23
CA ALA A 152 -13.24 15.80 10.58
C ALA A 152 -13.53 14.68 11.59
N PRO A 153 -12.73 14.57 12.66
CA PRO A 153 -12.99 13.58 13.70
C PRO A 153 -14.31 13.89 14.44
N PRO A 154 -14.89 12.90 15.13
CA PRO A 154 -16.08 13.09 15.96
C PRO A 154 -15.98 14.35 16.85
N GLY A 155 -17.06 15.14 16.84
CA GLY A 155 -17.20 16.37 17.62
C GLY A 155 -16.57 17.63 17.01
N VAL A 156 -15.76 17.50 15.95
CA VAL A 156 -15.21 18.65 15.20
C VAL A 156 -16.13 19.01 14.05
N ARG A 157 -16.51 20.30 13.96
CA ARG A 157 -17.50 20.81 12.99
C ARG A 157 -16.89 21.58 11.81
N ASN A 158 -15.58 21.75 11.81
CA ASN A 158 -14.85 22.32 10.68
C ASN A 158 -14.20 21.16 9.92
N VAL A 159 -14.69 20.89 8.72
CA VAL A 159 -14.13 19.89 7.80
C VAL A 159 -13.10 20.60 6.94
N THR A 160 -11.83 20.28 7.14
CA THR A 160 -10.67 20.97 6.56
C THR A 160 -9.58 19.95 6.23
N PRO A 161 -8.63 20.25 5.33
CA PRO A 161 -7.47 19.39 5.10
C PRO A 161 -6.68 19.09 6.39
N LEU A 162 -6.63 20.04 7.33
CA LEU A 162 -5.96 19.86 8.63
C LEU A 162 -6.73 18.92 9.57
N SER A 163 -8.06 19.01 9.62
CA SER A 163 -8.88 18.09 10.41
C SER A 163 -8.91 16.70 9.78
N THR A 164 -8.77 16.61 8.46
CA THR A 164 -8.58 15.34 7.73
C THR A 164 -7.33 14.66 8.24
N LEU A 165 -6.20 15.38 8.35
CA LEU A 165 -4.93 14.84 8.85
C LEU A 165 -5.10 14.30 10.28
N VAL A 166 -5.79 15.06 11.15
CA VAL A 166 -6.08 14.62 12.53
C VAL A 166 -6.91 13.34 12.54
N ARG A 167 -7.96 13.25 11.72
CA ARG A 167 -8.80 12.05 11.66
C ARG A 167 -8.01 10.86 11.13
N GLN A 168 -7.32 11.01 10.00
CA GLN A 168 -6.62 9.88 9.38
C GLN A 168 -5.52 9.31 10.27
N ARG A 169 -4.77 10.15 10.98
CA ARG A 169 -3.80 9.68 11.98
C ARG A 169 -4.46 8.82 13.07
N ARG A 170 -5.66 9.18 13.53
CA ARG A 170 -6.43 8.39 14.52
C ARG A 170 -6.93 7.07 13.95
N VAL A 171 -7.40 7.07 12.71
CA VAL A 171 -7.88 5.86 12.01
C VAL A 171 -6.76 4.85 11.82
N ILE A 172 -5.57 5.31 11.44
CA ILE A 172 -4.36 4.48 11.24
C ILE A 172 -3.74 4.04 12.58
N GLY A 173 -4.22 4.59 13.71
CA GLY A 173 -3.72 4.23 15.05
C GLY A 173 -2.40 4.90 15.43
N VAL A 174 -1.99 5.94 14.70
CA VAL A 174 -0.78 6.73 14.97
C VAL A 174 -1.09 7.77 16.05
N GLN A 175 -0.14 8.04 16.94
CA GLN A 175 -0.36 8.97 18.05
C GLN A 175 -0.78 10.37 17.58
N ASP A 176 -1.68 10.98 18.36
CA ASP A 176 -2.20 12.33 18.14
C ASP A 176 -1.04 13.34 18.18
N LEU A 177 -1.02 14.28 17.24
CA LEU A 177 0.01 15.33 17.10
C LEU A 177 0.08 16.28 18.31
N THR A 178 -0.81 16.09 19.29
CA THR A 178 -0.85 16.83 20.55
C THR A 178 -0.09 16.14 21.69
N ALA A 179 0.36 14.89 21.52
CA ALA A 179 0.87 14.04 22.60
C ALA A 179 2.41 13.89 22.66
N THR A 180 3.14 14.07 21.54
CA THR A 180 4.60 13.90 21.45
C THR A 180 5.24 14.84 20.41
N THR A 181 6.52 15.16 20.58
CA THR A 181 7.35 15.86 19.57
C THR A 181 7.81 14.84 18.52
N ASN A 182 7.10 14.73 17.40
CA ASN A 182 7.61 14.12 16.16
C ASN A 182 7.91 15.22 15.14
N GLU A 183 8.67 14.91 14.08
CA GLU A 183 9.11 15.92 13.10
C GLU A 183 7.93 16.68 12.48
N LEU A 184 6.81 15.98 12.23
CA LEU A 184 5.59 16.59 11.72
C LEU A 184 4.95 17.55 12.72
N SER A 185 4.85 17.18 14.00
CA SER A 185 4.35 18.07 15.05
C SER A 185 5.24 19.31 15.21
N ASP A 186 6.56 19.14 15.16
CA ASP A 186 7.51 20.24 15.24
C ASP A 186 7.39 21.17 14.02
N ALA A 187 7.24 20.60 12.82
CA ALA A 187 7.03 21.34 11.59
C ALA A 187 5.69 22.11 11.62
N LEU A 188 4.58 21.48 12.02
CA LEU A 188 3.27 22.14 12.17
C LEU A 188 3.29 23.24 13.25
N GLY A 189 4.12 23.09 14.28
CA GLY A 189 4.28 24.07 15.35
C GLY A 189 2.98 24.32 16.12
N ASN A 190 2.54 25.57 16.19
CA ASN A 190 1.35 25.98 16.96
C ASN A 190 0.07 26.11 16.12
N VAL A 191 0.06 25.54 14.90
CA VAL A 191 -1.13 25.55 14.03
C VAL A 191 -2.26 24.77 14.70
N ASN A 192 -3.45 25.38 14.75
CA ASN A 192 -4.64 24.71 15.28
C ASN A 192 -5.36 23.93 14.16
N LEU A 193 -5.17 22.61 14.16
CA LEU A 193 -5.60 21.70 13.11
C LEU A 193 -7.13 21.50 12.99
N VAL A 194 -7.92 21.94 13.98
CA VAL A 194 -9.39 21.74 14.00
C VAL A 194 -10.18 23.06 13.97
N SER A 195 -9.48 24.18 13.93
CA SER A 195 -10.09 25.51 13.94
C SER A 195 -10.41 26.04 12.54
N ASP A 196 -11.27 27.05 12.50
CA ASP A 196 -11.50 27.85 11.30
C ASP A 196 -10.31 28.81 11.10
N TYR A 197 -9.30 28.32 10.37
CA TYR A 197 -8.05 29.03 10.13
C TYR A 197 -8.21 30.25 9.22
N VAL A 198 -9.24 30.27 8.36
CA VAL A 198 -9.55 31.42 7.50
C VAL A 198 -10.09 32.56 8.36
N LYS A 199 -11.02 32.28 9.27
CA LYS A 199 -11.57 33.28 10.20
C LYS A 199 -10.54 33.79 11.21
N SER A 200 -9.62 32.92 11.66
CA SER A 200 -8.55 33.33 12.59
C SER A 200 -7.45 34.16 11.91
N GLY A 201 -7.38 34.16 10.57
CA GLY A 201 -6.33 34.83 9.82
C GLY A 201 -4.97 34.13 9.94
N ASP A 202 -4.97 32.82 10.20
CA ASP A 202 -3.74 32.03 10.30
C ASP A 202 -3.22 31.67 8.90
N HIS A 203 -2.34 32.52 8.36
CA HIS A 203 -1.77 32.34 7.03
C HIS A 203 -0.93 31.06 6.90
N ARG A 204 -0.32 30.60 7.99
CA ARG A 204 0.48 29.37 7.99
C ARG A 204 -0.42 28.14 7.85
N ALA A 205 -1.44 28.07 8.69
CA ALA A 205 -2.47 27.03 8.61
C ALA A 205 -3.16 27.03 7.23
N HIS A 206 -3.43 28.22 6.68
CA HIS A 206 -4.02 28.37 5.35
C HIS A 206 -3.12 27.80 4.25
N ALA A 207 -1.83 28.12 4.24
CA ALA A 207 -0.88 27.61 3.25
C ALA A 207 -0.74 26.08 3.32
N TYR A 208 -0.65 25.50 4.52
CA TYR A 208 -0.62 24.04 4.69
C TYR A 208 -1.92 23.39 4.22
N ALA A 209 -3.08 23.93 4.60
CA ALA A 209 -4.37 23.37 4.23
C ALA A 209 -4.53 23.30 2.71
N ARG A 210 -4.20 24.40 2.00
CA ARG A 210 -4.22 24.47 0.54
C ARG A 210 -3.29 23.44 -0.11
N ALA A 211 -2.07 23.30 0.42
CA ALA A 211 -1.11 22.32 -0.11
C ALA A 211 -1.56 20.88 0.13
N PHE A 212 -2.16 20.59 1.29
CA PHE A 212 -2.77 19.29 1.58
C PHE A 212 -3.97 19.00 0.68
N ALA A 213 -4.84 19.98 0.40
CA ALA A 213 -5.95 19.80 -0.53
C ALA A 213 -5.45 19.47 -1.95
N ARG A 214 -4.40 20.17 -2.42
CA ARG A 214 -3.77 19.88 -3.71
C ARG A 214 -3.15 18.47 -3.75
N PHE A 215 -2.48 18.04 -2.68
CA PHE A 215 -1.97 16.68 -2.56
C PHE A 215 -3.10 15.65 -2.55
N LEU A 216 -4.14 15.81 -1.72
CA LEU A 216 -5.29 14.91 -1.69
C LEU A 216 -5.98 14.81 -3.06
N GLY A 217 -6.10 15.93 -3.79
CA GLY A 217 -6.65 15.96 -5.14
C GLY A 217 -5.78 15.27 -6.19
N SER A 218 -4.45 15.25 -6.04
CA SER A 218 -3.56 14.54 -6.96
C SER A 218 -3.57 13.02 -6.76
N GLN A 219 -4.02 12.55 -5.59
CA GLN A 219 -4.12 11.13 -5.26
C GLN A 219 -5.51 10.55 -5.56
N PHE A 220 -6.50 11.40 -5.83
CA PHE A 220 -7.88 10.94 -6.02
C PHE A 220 -8.04 10.21 -7.36
N PRO A 221 -8.69 9.03 -7.41
CA PRO A 221 -8.80 8.26 -8.64
C PRO A 221 -9.54 9.02 -9.74
N GLU A 222 -8.97 9.06 -10.94
CA GLU A 222 -9.56 9.80 -12.06
C GLU A 222 -10.94 9.24 -12.46
N SER A 223 -11.09 7.91 -12.50
CA SER A 223 -12.36 7.23 -12.80
C SER A 223 -13.47 7.58 -11.81
N THR A 224 -13.13 7.77 -10.53
CA THR A 224 -14.06 8.23 -9.50
C THR A 224 -14.32 9.74 -9.63
N ALA A 225 -13.29 10.55 -9.92
CA ALA A 225 -13.44 11.98 -10.15
C ALA A 225 -14.39 12.29 -11.31
N GLU A 226 -14.35 11.49 -12.38
CA GLU A 226 -15.25 11.59 -13.52
C GLU A 226 -16.71 11.29 -13.15
N GLN A 227 -16.96 10.29 -12.30
CA GLN A 227 -18.32 10.02 -11.79
C GLN A 227 -18.87 11.19 -10.99
N LEU A 228 -18.00 11.92 -10.28
CA LEU A 228 -18.39 13.08 -9.49
C LEU A 228 -18.71 14.32 -10.36
N ARG A 229 -18.20 14.40 -11.60
CA ARG A 229 -18.53 15.50 -12.53
C ARG A 229 -20.02 15.48 -12.83
N ASP A 230 -20.66 16.65 -12.73
CA ASP A 230 -22.10 16.83 -12.92
C ASP A 230 -23.01 15.98 -12.00
N SER A 231 -22.46 15.33 -10.97
CA SER A 231 -23.20 14.60 -9.93
C SER A 231 -23.62 15.52 -8.78
N ASP A 232 -24.42 15.01 -7.86
CA ASP A 232 -24.70 15.67 -6.58
C ASP A 232 -23.83 15.14 -5.43
N GLY A 233 -22.86 14.25 -5.71
CA GLY A 233 -21.95 13.65 -4.73
C GLY A 233 -22.53 12.51 -3.89
N LEU A 234 -23.73 12.01 -4.22
CA LEU A 234 -24.35 10.87 -3.51
C LEU A 234 -24.10 9.52 -4.18
N GLU A 235 -23.79 9.50 -5.48
CA GLU A 235 -23.60 8.28 -6.28
C GLU A 235 -22.19 8.22 -6.87
N TRP A 236 -21.25 7.68 -6.10
CA TRP A 236 -19.89 7.36 -6.50
C TRP A 236 -19.38 6.23 -5.61
N TYR A 237 -18.32 5.54 -6.04
CA TYR A 237 -17.76 4.43 -5.28
C TYR A 237 -16.25 4.53 -5.13
N LEU A 238 -15.79 4.31 -3.91
CA LEU A 238 -14.39 4.11 -3.54
C LEU A 238 -14.38 3.02 -2.48
N SER A 239 -13.69 1.90 -2.72
CA SER A 239 -13.65 0.83 -1.72
C SER A 239 -13.10 1.32 -0.38
N LYS A 240 -13.49 0.64 0.71
CA LYS A 240 -13.02 0.99 2.05
C LYS A 240 -11.49 0.90 2.14
N GLU A 241 -10.92 -0.09 1.46
CA GLU A 241 -9.49 -0.35 1.35
C GLU A 241 -8.79 0.80 0.61
N ALA A 242 -9.35 1.24 -0.52
CA ALA A 242 -8.83 2.38 -1.27
C ALA A 242 -8.88 3.68 -0.44
N ALA A 243 -10.00 3.96 0.23
CA ALA A 243 -10.14 5.12 1.11
C ALA A 243 -9.14 5.09 2.28
N TYR A 244 -8.88 3.91 2.84
CA TYR A 244 -7.87 3.72 3.89
C TYR A 244 -6.46 3.99 3.36
N LEU A 245 -6.09 3.45 2.20
CA LEU A 245 -4.79 3.66 1.55
C LEU A 245 -4.54 5.13 1.19
N LEU A 246 -5.53 5.84 0.64
CA LEU A 246 -5.44 7.29 0.44
C LEU A 246 -5.15 8.03 1.75
N GLY A 247 -5.78 7.60 2.85
CA GLY A 247 -5.52 8.12 4.19
C GLY A 247 -4.09 7.84 4.66
N VAL A 248 -3.58 6.63 4.47
CA VAL A 248 -2.20 6.24 4.80
C VAL A 248 -1.20 7.08 4.02
N SER A 249 -1.37 7.18 2.70
CA SER A 249 -0.53 8.00 1.83
C SER A 249 -0.50 9.46 2.30
N PHE A 250 -1.67 10.03 2.62
CA PHE A 250 -1.74 11.40 3.11
C PHE A 250 -0.97 11.62 4.40
N VAL A 251 -1.07 10.71 5.37
CA VAL A 251 -0.34 10.82 6.64
C VAL A 251 1.17 10.69 6.43
N ARG A 252 1.62 9.75 5.58
CA ARG A 252 3.05 9.53 5.29
C ARG A 252 3.69 10.74 4.64
N ASN A 253 3.01 11.35 3.67
CA ASN A 253 3.54 12.46 2.87
C ASN A 253 3.28 13.84 3.49
N ALA A 254 2.56 13.91 4.62
CA ALA A 254 2.20 15.17 5.26
C ALA A 254 3.43 16.03 5.64
N LEU A 255 4.51 15.40 6.11
CA LEU A 255 5.74 16.12 6.48
C LEU A 255 6.41 16.76 5.26
N ASP A 256 6.48 16.05 4.14
CA ASP A 256 7.13 16.55 2.93
C ASP A 256 6.32 17.68 2.29
N VAL A 257 4.98 17.60 2.33
CA VAL A 257 4.11 18.71 1.94
C VAL A 257 4.33 19.93 2.83
N VAL A 258 4.44 19.76 4.15
CA VAL A 258 4.73 20.87 5.08
C VAL A 258 6.10 21.48 4.82
N LYS A 259 7.13 20.66 4.59
CA LYS A 259 8.49 21.12 4.25
C LYS A 259 8.49 21.93 2.96
N ALA A 260 7.79 21.47 1.92
CA ALA A 260 7.67 22.20 0.65
C ALA A 260 7.05 23.60 0.85
N VAL A 261 6.01 23.71 1.68
CA VAL A 261 5.39 25.01 2.02
C VAL A 261 6.34 25.89 2.81
N ASP A 262 7.05 25.35 3.80
CA ASP A 262 8.00 26.10 4.63
C ASP A 262 9.18 26.63 3.82
N GLU A 263 9.70 25.85 2.87
CA GLU A 263 10.75 26.26 1.94
C GLU A 263 10.29 27.41 1.02
N ALA A 264 9.04 27.37 0.58
CA ALA A 264 8.43 28.44 -0.23
C ALA A 264 8.04 29.70 0.57
N ALA A 265 8.08 29.64 1.91
CA ALA A 265 7.73 30.74 2.82
C ALA A 265 8.96 31.34 3.54
N PRO A 266 9.95 31.91 2.82
CA PRO A 266 11.16 32.42 3.46
C PRO A 266 10.82 33.49 4.50
N GLN A 267 11.41 33.37 5.68
CA GLN A 267 11.17 34.25 6.84
C GLN A 267 9.74 34.18 7.41
N GLY A 268 8.98 33.11 7.12
CA GLY A 268 7.64 32.88 7.65
C GLY A 268 6.54 33.68 6.94
N ASN A 269 6.77 34.08 5.69
CA ASN A 269 5.81 34.87 4.90
C ASN A 269 4.77 33.99 4.18
N TYR A 270 3.99 33.23 4.95
CA TYR A 270 3.03 32.25 4.45
C TYR A 270 1.89 32.86 3.62
N GLU A 271 1.59 34.15 3.78
CA GLU A 271 0.54 34.83 3.02
C GLU A 271 0.84 34.94 1.51
N ASN A 272 2.11 34.81 1.14
CA ASN A 272 2.59 34.95 -0.24
C ASN A 272 3.00 33.62 -0.89
N VAL A 273 2.75 32.49 -0.23
CA VAL A 273 3.06 31.17 -0.82
C VAL A 273 2.08 30.92 -1.96
N ASP A 274 2.63 30.70 -3.15
CA ASP A 274 1.87 30.22 -4.29
C ASP A 274 1.83 28.70 -4.25
N VAL A 275 0.68 28.15 -3.83
CA VAL A 275 0.52 26.71 -3.61
C VAL A 275 0.46 25.93 -4.92
N ASP A 276 0.04 26.57 -6.00
CA ASP A 276 -0.10 25.92 -7.30
C ASP A 276 1.27 25.64 -7.94
N ASP A 277 2.28 26.45 -7.60
CA ASP A 277 3.67 26.31 -8.08
C ASP A 277 4.57 25.41 -7.19
N LEU A 278 4.04 24.85 -6.09
CA LEU A 278 4.83 23.98 -5.21
C LEU A 278 5.17 22.65 -5.89
N GLY A 279 6.41 22.18 -5.71
CA GLY A 279 6.81 20.81 -6.03
C GLY A 279 6.38 19.85 -4.93
N LEU A 280 5.09 19.49 -4.91
CA LEU A 280 4.56 18.51 -3.96
C LEU A 280 4.95 17.08 -4.37
N PRO A 281 4.98 16.12 -3.44
CA PRO A 281 5.24 14.73 -3.77
C PRO A 281 4.22 14.19 -4.78
N GLU A 282 4.70 13.52 -5.82
CA GLU A 282 3.90 12.75 -6.78
C GLU A 282 3.98 11.28 -6.38
N VAL A 283 2.88 10.76 -5.84
CA VAL A 283 2.85 9.42 -5.26
C VAL A 283 1.78 8.61 -5.97
N PRO A 284 2.13 7.61 -6.81
CA PRO A 284 1.14 6.66 -7.28
C PRO A 284 0.76 5.72 -6.13
N ILE A 285 -0.53 5.34 -6.06
CA ILE A 285 -1.06 4.45 -5.03
C ILE A 285 -1.73 3.25 -5.70
N GLU A 286 -1.45 2.06 -5.18
CA GLU A 286 -2.17 0.84 -5.48
C GLU A 286 -3.39 0.75 -4.56
N LEU A 287 -4.59 0.85 -5.12
CA LEU A 287 -5.85 1.00 -4.36
C LEU A 287 -6.56 -0.33 -4.10
N GLU A 288 -6.13 -1.41 -4.74
CA GLU A 288 -6.71 -2.75 -4.56
C GLU A 288 -6.28 -3.41 -3.25
N ASP A 289 -5.30 -2.82 -2.55
CA ASP A 289 -4.71 -3.34 -1.31
C ASP A 289 -4.27 -4.81 -1.40
N PRO A 290 -3.37 -5.15 -2.36
CA PRO A 290 -2.97 -6.52 -2.57
C PRO A 290 -2.23 -7.09 -1.35
N VAL A 291 -2.33 -8.41 -1.20
CA VAL A 291 -1.44 -9.17 -0.33
C VAL A 291 -0.06 -9.22 -0.96
N ILE A 292 0.94 -8.75 -0.23
CA ILE A 292 2.33 -8.64 -0.68
C ILE A 292 3.24 -9.56 0.12
N LEU A 293 4.32 -10.01 -0.52
CA LEU A 293 5.35 -10.84 0.12
C LEU A 293 6.17 -9.98 1.09
N GLU A 294 6.05 -10.21 2.40
CA GLU A 294 6.85 -9.49 3.40
C GLU A 294 8.25 -10.11 3.53
N ARG A 295 8.30 -11.44 3.68
CA ARG A 295 9.52 -12.15 4.05
C ARG A 295 9.58 -13.54 3.42
N GLN A 296 10.79 -13.96 3.06
CA GLN A 296 11.13 -15.37 2.84
C GLN A 296 12.15 -15.83 3.88
N THR A 297 11.85 -16.92 4.59
CA THR A 297 12.81 -17.57 5.48
C THR A 297 13.38 -18.79 4.76
N VAL A 298 14.69 -18.80 4.55
CA VAL A 298 15.41 -19.83 3.81
C VAL A 298 16.10 -20.77 4.79
N LEU A 299 15.77 -22.05 4.72
CA LEU A 299 16.42 -23.13 5.45
C LEU A 299 17.21 -23.97 4.46
N ALA A 300 18.51 -23.71 4.36
CA ALA A 300 19.42 -24.37 3.42
C ALA A 300 20.74 -24.80 4.07
N GLN A 301 20.76 -25.04 5.38
CA GLN A 301 21.95 -25.54 6.08
C GLN A 301 21.63 -26.80 6.89
N SER A 302 22.44 -27.85 6.71
CA SER A 302 22.34 -29.07 7.51
C SER A 302 22.95 -28.86 8.90
N GLU A 303 22.23 -29.23 9.96
CA GLU A 303 22.75 -29.29 11.33
C GLU A 303 23.66 -30.51 11.58
N ASP A 304 23.59 -31.52 10.71
CA ASP A 304 24.37 -32.75 10.80
C ASP A 304 25.60 -32.72 9.88
N GLU A 305 26.60 -33.56 10.17
CA GLU A 305 27.80 -33.76 9.33
C GLU A 305 27.49 -34.38 7.94
N GLY A 306 26.23 -34.72 7.65
CA GLY A 306 25.79 -35.36 6.41
C GLY A 306 25.67 -34.45 5.19
N GLY A 307 25.72 -33.12 5.39
CA GLY A 307 25.56 -32.14 4.31
C GLY A 307 24.14 -32.06 3.77
N LEU A 308 24.00 -31.49 2.57
CA LEU A 308 22.74 -31.43 1.82
C LEU A 308 22.66 -32.56 0.77
N PRO A 309 21.48 -33.11 0.47
CA PRO A 309 20.19 -32.77 1.06
C PRO A 309 20.06 -33.27 2.50
N ALA A 310 19.37 -32.50 3.35
CA ALA A 310 19.18 -32.81 4.77
C ALA A 310 17.72 -33.17 5.05
N SER A 311 17.49 -33.94 6.11
CA SER A 311 16.13 -34.20 6.59
C SER A 311 15.47 -32.91 7.07
N MET A 312 14.15 -32.80 6.95
CA MET A 312 13.42 -31.57 7.30
C MET A 312 13.64 -31.09 8.73
N SER A 313 13.86 -32.01 9.68
CA SER A 313 14.14 -31.64 11.08
C SER A 313 15.55 -31.10 11.31
N ASN A 314 16.45 -31.29 10.34
CA ASN A 314 17.87 -30.95 10.45
C ASN A 314 18.24 -29.83 9.46
N LEU A 315 17.28 -29.30 8.69
CA LEU A 315 17.44 -28.06 7.96
C LEU A 315 17.31 -26.89 8.93
N SER A 316 18.32 -26.03 8.94
CA SER A 316 18.39 -24.82 9.75
C SER A 316 18.36 -23.58 8.87
N VAL A 317 17.91 -22.47 9.46
CA VAL A 317 17.82 -21.17 8.78
C VAL A 317 19.22 -20.72 8.37
N SER A 318 19.35 -20.35 7.10
CA SER A 318 20.58 -19.84 6.50
C SER A 318 20.44 -18.42 5.98
N ALA A 319 19.22 -17.97 5.69
CA ALA A 319 18.96 -16.58 5.31
C ALA A 319 17.51 -16.17 5.58
N GLU A 320 17.27 -14.86 5.69
CA GLU A 320 15.96 -14.23 5.64
C GLU A 320 15.99 -13.07 4.65
N LEU A 321 15.05 -13.07 3.70
CA LEU A 321 14.89 -12.01 2.70
C LEU A 321 13.69 -11.18 3.10
N VAL A 322 13.86 -9.87 3.20
CA VAL A 322 12.82 -8.89 3.53
C VAL A 322 12.59 -7.98 2.33
N PHE A 323 11.32 -7.80 1.97
CA PHE A 323 10.91 -7.06 0.79
C PHE A 323 10.33 -5.70 1.19
N ASP A 324 10.80 -4.65 0.54
CA ASP A 324 10.32 -3.28 0.73
C ASP A 324 9.51 -2.82 -0.47
N TYR A 325 8.44 -2.06 -0.24
CA TYR A 325 7.50 -1.64 -1.27
C TYR A 325 7.27 -0.13 -1.30
N SER A 326 6.91 0.39 -2.48
CA SER A 326 6.32 1.73 -2.65
C SER A 326 4.80 1.70 -2.47
N GLU A 327 4.18 2.87 -2.43
CA GLU A 327 2.71 3.01 -2.26
C GLU A 327 1.93 2.48 -3.47
N ASP A 328 2.56 2.39 -4.65
CA ASP A 328 2.02 1.75 -5.85
C ASP A 328 2.26 0.23 -5.90
N GLY A 329 2.65 -0.39 -4.78
CA GLY A 329 2.83 -1.84 -4.67
C GLY A 329 4.07 -2.40 -5.37
N ARG A 330 4.94 -1.54 -5.93
CA ARG A 330 6.20 -2.00 -6.55
C ARG A 330 7.25 -2.32 -5.50
N VAL A 331 8.06 -3.34 -5.75
CA VAL A 331 9.22 -3.67 -4.92
C VAL A 331 10.29 -2.60 -5.09
N LYS A 332 10.74 -2.00 -3.98
CA LYS A 332 11.85 -1.04 -3.95
C LYS A 332 13.18 -1.72 -3.68
N SER A 333 13.18 -2.68 -2.76
CA SER A 333 14.38 -3.43 -2.41
C SER A 333 14.07 -4.80 -1.85
N VAL A 334 15.04 -5.69 -1.97
CA VAL A 334 15.11 -6.95 -1.23
C VAL A 334 16.38 -6.90 -0.39
N THR A 335 16.23 -6.99 0.92
CA THR A 335 17.34 -7.03 1.87
C THR A 335 17.49 -8.45 2.38
N ALA A 336 18.70 -9.02 2.30
CA ALA A 336 18.98 -10.33 2.85
C ALA A 336 19.81 -10.23 4.14
N HIS A 337 19.38 -10.98 5.16
CA HIS A 337 20.18 -11.41 6.29
C HIS A 337 20.68 -12.82 5.94
N GLY A 338 21.97 -13.02 5.77
CA GLY A 338 22.54 -14.15 5.01
C GLY A 338 22.64 -13.84 3.52
N CYS A 339 22.58 -14.86 2.67
CA CYS A 339 22.87 -14.73 1.25
C CYS A 339 21.64 -15.03 0.37
N MET A 340 21.45 -14.22 -0.66
CA MET A 340 20.47 -14.41 -1.72
C MET A 340 21.18 -14.68 -3.05
N LYS A 341 20.41 -15.05 -4.08
CA LYS A 341 20.94 -15.23 -5.42
C LYS A 341 19.92 -14.74 -6.45
N PRO A 342 19.96 -13.45 -6.81
CA PRO A 342 18.99 -12.89 -7.76
C PRO A 342 19.03 -13.64 -9.11
N SER A 343 17.86 -13.88 -9.69
CA SER A 343 17.72 -14.57 -10.98
C SER A 343 17.32 -13.58 -12.06
N LEU A 344 18.03 -13.58 -13.20
CA LEU A 344 17.64 -12.80 -14.38
C LEU A 344 16.23 -13.11 -14.86
N ARG A 345 15.80 -14.37 -14.77
CA ARG A 345 14.45 -14.79 -15.12
C ARG A 345 13.43 -14.13 -14.21
N GLU A 346 13.68 -14.12 -12.90
CA GLU A 346 12.75 -13.52 -11.93
C GLU A 346 12.70 -12.00 -12.07
N ILE A 347 13.84 -11.36 -12.32
CA ILE A 347 13.89 -9.93 -12.63
C ILE A 347 13.06 -9.63 -13.89
N ALA A 348 13.19 -10.44 -14.95
CA ALA A 348 12.37 -10.27 -16.15
C ALA A 348 10.86 -10.42 -15.87
N ARG A 349 10.44 -11.38 -15.03
CA ARG A 349 9.03 -11.53 -14.60
C ARG A 349 8.53 -10.30 -13.86
N LEU A 350 9.35 -9.79 -12.94
CA LEU A 350 9.02 -8.61 -12.16
C LEU A 350 8.94 -7.35 -13.04
N VAL A 351 9.88 -7.17 -13.98
CA VAL A 351 9.87 -6.07 -14.96
C VAL A 351 8.62 -6.14 -15.81
N ALA A 352 8.27 -7.33 -16.30
CA ALA A 352 7.02 -7.54 -17.01
C ALA A 352 5.86 -7.07 -16.14
N ALA A 353 5.85 -7.38 -14.83
CA ALA A 353 4.78 -7.06 -13.87
C ALA A 353 4.79 -5.60 -13.42
N GLY A 354 5.54 -4.75 -14.13
CA GLY A 354 5.68 -3.35 -13.76
C GLY A 354 6.24 -3.16 -12.35
N GLY A 355 6.98 -4.12 -11.80
CA GLY A 355 7.56 -4.06 -10.46
C GLY A 355 6.70 -4.62 -9.33
N LYS A 356 5.46 -5.05 -9.59
CA LYS A 356 4.52 -5.55 -8.57
C LYS A 356 4.61 -7.08 -8.48
N ILE A 357 5.00 -7.61 -7.33
CA ILE A 357 5.09 -9.09 -7.14
C ILE A 357 3.71 -9.74 -7.27
N ALA A 358 2.66 -9.13 -6.74
CA ALA A 358 1.29 -9.66 -6.83
C ALA A 358 0.86 -9.93 -8.27
N ASP A 359 1.35 -9.12 -9.21
CA ASP A 359 0.94 -9.14 -10.62
C ASP A 359 1.82 -10.07 -11.48
N THR A 360 2.75 -10.82 -10.88
CA THR A 360 3.64 -11.73 -11.63
C THR A 360 2.99 -13.07 -12.01
N GLY A 361 1.73 -13.30 -11.63
CA GLY A 361 0.96 -14.55 -11.84
C GLY A 361 1.24 -15.63 -10.80
N ILE A 362 2.46 -15.65 -10.25
CA ILE A 362 2.87 -16.41 -9.06
C ILE A 362 3.87 -15.55 -8.29
N GLN A 363 3.86 -15.62 -6.97
CA GLN A 363 4.78 -14.91 -6.08
C GLN A 363 6.28 -15.12 -6.39
N TRP A 364 7.14 -14.34 -5.74
CA TRP A 364 8.59 -14.37 -5.93
C TRP A 364 9.16 -15.80 -5.94
N ILE A 365 9.73 -16.23 -7.07
CA ILE A 365 10.37 -17.55 -7.17
C ILE A 365 11.73 -17.49 -6.45
N PRO A 366 12.06 -18.42 -5.54
CA PRO A 366 13.26 -18.30 -4.74
C PRO A 366 14.54 -18.38 -5.57
N GLY A 367 15.39 -17.36 -5.41
CA GLY A 367 16.78 -17.37 -5.83
C GLY A 367 17.66 -17.44 -4.59
N ILE A 368 18.06 -18.66 -4.19
CA ILE A 368 18.74 -18.91 -2.91
C ILE A 368 20.21 -19.31 -3.12
N SER A 369 21.03 -19.05 -2.10
CA SER A 369 22.39 -19.61 -1.99
C SER A 369 22.36 -20.84 -1.08
N LEU A 370 22.99 -21.95 -1.50
CA LEU A 370 23.25 -23.11 -0.63
C LEU A 370 24.65 -23.05 0.00
N SER A 371 25.32 -21.89 -0.08
CA SER A 371 26.63 -21.70 0.53
C SER A 371 26.55 -21.81 2.05
N GLU A 372 27.43 -22.61 2.64
CA GLU A 372 27.56 -22.71 4.10
C GLU A 372 27.89 -21.36 4.76
N GLN A 373 28.43 -20.40 4.00
CA GLN A 373 28.71 -19.04 4.50
C GLN A 373 27.42 -18.29 4.84
N SER A 374 26.31 -18.57 4.16
CA SER A 374 25.04 -17.87 4.39
C SER A 374 24.59 -17.96 5.85
N ALA A 375 24.65 -19.16 6.44
CA ALA A 375 24.28 -19.39 7.84
C ALA A 375 25.29 -18.82 8.85
N ILE A 376 26.48 -18.41 8.40
CA ILE A 376 27.45 -17.69 9.23
C ILE A 376 27.04 -16.20 9.27
N PHE A 377 26.83 -15.59 8.11
CA PHE A 377 26.40 -14.19 7.99
C PHE A 377 25.04 -13.96 8.66
N TYR A 378 24.07 -14.85 8.46
CA TYR A 378 22.75 -14.75 9.11
C TYR A 378 22.81 -14.68 10.65
N LYS A 379 23.86 -15.23 11.28
CA LYS A 379 24.02 -15.17 12.75
C LYS A 379 24.56 -13.82 13.22
N ASP A 380 25.20 -13.07 12.33
CA ASP A 380 25.65 -11.72 12.60
C ASP A 380 24.45 -10.76 12.41
N GLU A 381 24.29 -9.80 13.33
CA GLU A 381 23.19 -8.83 13.21
C GLU A 381 23.50 -7.80 12.12
N GLY A 382 22.60 -7.65 11.16
CA GLY A 382 22.69 -6.63 10.11
C GLY A 382 22.20 -7.14 8.77
N ALA A 383 22.04 -6.23 7.81
CA ALA A 383 21.83 -6.60 6.42
C ALA A 383 23.18 -7.03 5.82
N ASP A 384 23.18 -8.13 5.09
CA ASP A 384 24.36 -8.74 4.50
C ASP A 384 24.42 -8.50 2.99
N GLU A 385 23.27 -8.55 2.32
CA GLU A 385 23.14 -8.29 0.88
C GLU A 385 21.89 -7.47 0.60
N ARG A 386 21.91 -6.71 -0.50
CA ARG A 386 20.78 -5.85 -0.88
C ARG A 386 20.64 -5.77 -2.39
N LEU A 387 19.42 -6.01 -2.88
CA LEU A 387 18.99 -5.73 -4.25
C LEU A 387 18.09 -4.49 -4.21
N VAL A 388 18.42 -3.43 -4.95
CA VAL A 388 17.65 -2.17 -4.98
C VAL A 388 17.19 -1.90 -6.40
N PHE A 389 15.92 -1.55 -6.57
CA PHE A 389 15.32 -1.25 -7.87
C PHE A 389 15.15 0.26 -8.07
N ASP A 390 15.52 0.75 -9.25
CA ASP A 390 15.18 2.06 -9.76
C ASP A 390 14.35 1.90 -11.04
N TRP A 391 13.03 1.81 -10.83
CA TRP A 391 12.04 1.62 -11.89
C TRP A 391 12.01 2.76 -12.90
N GLN A 392 12.38 3.98 -12.49
CA GLN A 392 12.38 5.14 -13.39
C GLN A 392 13.55 5.08 -14.38
N LYS A 393 14.70 4.58 -13.93
CA LYS A 393 15.87 4.40 -14.80
C LYS A 393 15.89 3.07 -15.55
N GLY A 394 15.10 2.09 -15.12
CA GLY A 394 15.12 0.75 -15.70
C GLY A 394 16.33 -0.07 -15.24
N GLU A 395 16.77 0.14 -14.00
CA GLU A 395 17.95 -0.52 -13.43
C GLU A 395 17.67 -1.12 -12.05
N ALA A 396 18.47 -2.13 -11.66
CA ALA A 396 18.58 -2.58 -10.28
C ALA A 396 20.05 -2.85 -9.94
N THR A 397 20.41 -2.68 -8.67
CA THR A 397 21.79 -2.89 -8.19
C THR A 397 21.80 -3.90 -7.07
N PHE A 398 22.68 -4.90 -7.17
CA PHE A 398 22.96 -5.84 -6.12
C PHE A 398 24.29 -5.49 -5.45
N GLU A 399 24.25 -5.40 -4.13
CA GLU A 399 25.38 -5.15 -3.23
C GLU A 399 25.48 -6.34 -2.27
N SER A 400 26.68 -6.88 -2.11
CA SER A 400 26.98 -7.95 -1.18
C SER A 400 28.11 -7.53 -0.24
N ALA A 401 27.96 -7.81 1.06
CA ALA A 401 29.05 -7.75 2.02
C ALA A 401 29.57 -9.16 2.39
N THR A 402 29.12 -10.19 1.68
CA THR A 402 29.35 -11.60 2.01
C THR A 402 30.44 -12.23 1.14
N THR A 403 30.85 -13.44 1.53
CA THR A 403 31.70 -14.32 0.72
C THR A 403 30.92 -15.43 0.02
N CYS A 404 29.59 -15.29 -0.10
CA CYS A 404 28.73 -16.29 -0.73
C CYS A 404 28.89 -16.36 -2.25
N HIS A 405 29.40 -15.30 -2.87
CA HIS A 405 29.56 -15.13 -4.31
C HIS A 405 31.05 -15.06 -4.69
N PRO A 406 31.77 -16.19 -4.73
CA PRO A 406 33.20 -16.21 -5.05
C PRO A 406 33.53 -15.58 -6.41
N GLU A 407 32.57 -15.56 -7.34
CA GLU A 407 32.67 -14.97 -8.67
C GLU A 407 32.69 -13.43 -8.69
N LEU A 408 32.18 -12.75 -7.65
CA LEU A 408 32.10 -11.27 -7.61
C LEU A 408 33.40 -10.60 -7.12
N GLY A 409 34.39 -11.41 -6.70
CA GLY A 409 35.66 -10.91 -6.18
C GLY A 409 35.53 -10.21 -4.80
N PRO A 410 36.61 -9.65 -4.25
CA PRO A 410 36.63 -9.03 -2.92
C PRO A 410 36.08 -7.58 -2.89
N SER A 411 35.29 -7.17 -3.89
CA SER A 411 35.06 -5.77 -4.27
C SER A 411 34.15 -4.97 -3.33
N SER A 412 33.27 -5.63 -2.59
CA SER A 412 32.34 -4.97 -1.68
C SER A 412 32.43 -5.62 -0.30
N THR A 413 32.88 -4.86 0.70
CA THR A 413 32.89 -5.30 2.10
C THR A 413 31.85 -4.57 2.94
N GLU A 414 31.08 -3.64 2.34
CA GLU A 414 30.11 -2.79 3.05
C GLU A 414 28.96 -2.40 2.11
N LEU A 415 27.72 -2.54 2.59
CA LEU A 415 26.52 -2.06 1.90
C LEU A 415 26.55 -0.53 1.71
N GLY A 416 26.01 -0.05 0.59
CA GLY A 416 26.05 1.36 0.18
C GLY A 416 27.33 1.77 -0.57
N GLY A 417 28.14 0.79 -0.98
CA GLY A 417 29.26 0.96 -1.90
C GLY A 417 28.86 0.89 -3.39
N PRO A 418 29.83 0.73 -4.31
CA PRO A 418 29.54 0.39 -5.70
C PRO A 418 28.78 -0.95 -5.78
N ALA A 419 27.87 -1.07 -6.75
CA ALA A 419 27.17 -2.33 -7.00
C ALA A 419 28.14 -3.43 -7.45
N ASP A 420 27.94 -4.65 -6.94
CA ASP A 420 28.67 -5.86 -7.39
C ASP A 420 28.06 -6.41 -8.70
N ILE A 421 26.74 -6.26 -8.85
CA ILE A 421 26.02 -6.55 -10.09
C ILE A 421 25.06 -5.41 -10.39
N THR A 422 25.10 -4.90 -11.61
CA THR A 422 24.08 -4.00 -12.14
C THR A 422 23.19 -4.77 -13.11
N TYR A 423 21.88 -4.68 -12.91
CA TYR A 423 20.85 -5.17 -13.80
C TYR A 423 20.25 -4.00 -14.57
N GLU A 424 20.10 -4.14 -15.87
CA GLU A 424 19.45 -3.16 -16.75
C GLU A 424 18.44 -3.89 -17.62
N TRP A 425 17.28 -3.30 -17.91
CA TRP A 425 16.29 -3.91 -18.79
C TRP A 425 15.83 -2.96 -19.90
N ASP A 426 15.57 -3.55 -21.06
CA ASP A 426 15.00 -2.87 -22.21
C ASP A 426 13.55 -3.33 -22.42
N VAL A 427 12.65 -2.35 -22.50
CA VAL A 427 11.23 -2.57 -22.77
C VAL A 427 10.85 -1.78 -24.01
N ALA A 428 10.35 -2.48 -25.01
CA ALA A 428 9.88 -1.89 -26.27
C ALA A 428 8.57 -2.54 -26.69
N ASP A 429 7.66 -1.73 -27.23
CA ASP A 429 6.34 -2.17 -27.72
C ASP A 429 5.57 -3.03 -26.69
N ALA A 430 5.55 -2.58 -25.43
CA ALA A 430 4.93 -3.27 -24.28
C ALA A 430 5.46 -4.70 -24.04
N LYS A 431 6.72 -4.97 -24.41
CA LYS A 431 7.39 -6.25 -24.18
C LYS A 431 8.77 -6.06 -23.59
N VAL A 432 9.16 -6.95 -22.68
CA VAL A 432 10.53 -7.05 -22.19
C VAL A 432 11.38 -7.61 -23.32
N GLN A 433 12.34 -6.83 -23.81
CA GLN A 433 13.24 -7.24 -24.89
C GLN A 433 14.46 -7.95 -24.35
N SER A 434 15.04 -7.42 -23.26
CA SER A 434 16.16 -8.05 -22.59
C SER A 434 16.31 -7.60 -21.14
N VAL A 435 16.94 -8.43 -20.33
CA VAL A 435 17.49 -8.07 -19.01
C VAL A 435 18.98 -8.43 -19.01
N THR A 436 19.83 -7.46 -18.74
CA THR A 436 21.28 -7.59 -18.74
C THR A 436 21.82 -7.47 -17.32
N ALA A 437 22.60 -8.44 -16.85
CA ALA A 437 23.38 -8.36 -15.63
C ALA A 437 24.86 -8.14 -15.96
N THR A 438 25.49 -7.16 -15.33
CA THR A 438 26.92 -6.85 -15.49
C THR A 438 27.63 -6.90 -14.16
N SER A 439 28.71 -7.67 -14.07
CA SER A 439 29.61 -7.79 -12.92
C SER A 439 31.07 -7.74 -13.39
N ASP A 440 32.04 -7.78 -12.48
CA ASP A 440 33.47 -7.67 -12.83
C ASP A 440 33.90 -8.74 -13.85
N GLY A 441 34.22 -8.30 -15.07
CA GLY A 441 34.67 -9.17 -16.17
C GLY A 441 33.60 -10.10 -16.78
N LYS A 442 32.32 -9.96 -16.41
CA LYS A 442 31.22 -10.83 -16.87
C LYS A 442 29.95 -10.05 -17.20
N THR A 443 29.32 -10.42 -18.31
CA THR A 443 28.01 -9.90 -18.73
C THR A 443 27.09 -11.06 -19.06
N GLU A 444 25.87 -11.02 -18.56
CA GLU A 444 24.81 -11.96 -18.89
C GLU A 444 23.63 -11.20 -19.49
N VAL A 445 23.09 -11.68 -20.61
CA VAL A 445 21.91 -11.08 -21.27
C VAL A 445 20.84 -12.15 -21.38
N LEU A 446 19.64 -11.88 -20.88
CA LEU A 446 18.46 -12.74 -21.03
C LEU A 446 17.44 -12.06 -21.95
N GLU A 447 17.07 -12.73 -23.04
CA GLU A 447 16.09 -12.31 -24.03
C GLU A 447 14.88 -13.24 -23.97
N PRO A 448 13.70 -12.79 -23.50
CA PRO A 448 12.51 -13.63 -23.39
C PRO A 448 11.77 -13.77 -24.73
N ASP A 449 11.21 -14.94 -25.01
CA ASP A 449 10.62 -15.26 -26.32
C ASP A 449 9.33 -14.48 -26.65
N ASN A 450 8.54 -14.05 -25.64
CA ASN A 450 7.31 -13.23 -25.77
C ASN A 450 6.79 -12.76 -24.40
N LEU A 451 7.60 -12.08 -23.60
CA LEU A 451 7.17 -11.61 -22.27
C LEU A 451 6.59 -10.19 -22.35
N SER A 452 5.26 -10.07 -22.28
CA SER A 452 4.55 -8.78 -22.32
C SER A 452 4.55 -8.08 -20.96
N VAL A 453 4.57 -6.76 -20.99
CA VAL A 453 4.38 -5.90 -19.81
C VAL A 453 2.88 -5.69 -19.59
N LEU A 454 2.42 -5.71 -18.34
CA LEU A 454 1.00 -5.46 -18.02
C LEU A 454 0.65 -4.01 -18.39
N GLU A 455 -0.43 -3.83 -19.14
CA GLU A 455 -1.16 -2.58 -19.12
C GLU A 455 -2.13 -2.59 -17.92
N PRO A 456 -2.41 -1.43 -17.28
CA PRO A 456 -3.16 -1.37 -16.01
C PRO A 456 -4.59 -1.94 -16.02
N ASP A 457 -5.14 -2.30 -17.19
CA ASP A 457 -6.55 -2.65 -17.38
C ASP A 457 -6.77 -4.05 -18.00
N GLU A 458 -5.72 -4.89 -18.12
CA GLU A 458 -5.85 -6.23 -18.71
C GLU A 458 -5.78 -7.35 -17.66
N ASP A 459 -6.90 -8.08 -17.51
CA ASP A 459 -7.03 -9.34 -16.75
C ASP A 459 -6.29 -10.52 -17.44
N GLU A 460 -5.05 -10.32 -17.89
CA GLU A 460 -4.25 -11.41 -18.46
C GLU A 460 -3.59 -12.25 -17.37
N HIS A 461 -3.98 -13.52 -17.30
CA HIS A 461 -3.27 -14.52 -16.50
C HIS A 461 -1.83 -14.61 -17.01
N ARG A 462 -0.88 -14.42 -16.10
CA ARG A 462 0.53 -14.50 -16.45
C ARG A 462 1.07 -15.89 -16.30
N ASP A 463 1.78 -16.31 -17.34
CA ASP A 463 2.55 -17.54 -17.30
C ASP A 463 3.65 -17.43 -16.21
N PRO A 464 3.65 -18.34 -15.22
CA PRO A 464 4.69 -18.41 -14.19
C PRO A 464 6.12 -18.59 -14.73
N PHE A 465 6.23 -18.95 -16.01
CA PHE A 465 7.45 -19.35 -16.66
C PHE A 465 7.37 -19.00 -18.16
N PHE A 466 8.48 -18.63 -18.78
CA PHE A 466 8.55 -18.27 -20.18
C PHE A 466 9.82 -18.86 -20.83
N GLY A 467 9.78 -19.03 -22.16
CA GLY A 467 10.97 -19.40 -22.95
C GLY A 467 11.91 -18.21 -23.11
N PHE A 468 13.22 -18.46 -23.19
CA PHE A 468 14.23 -17.41 -23.27
C PHE A 468 15.52 -17.89 -23.91
N THR A 469 16.33 -16.94 -24.37
CA THR A 469 17.74 -17.12 -24.70
C THR A 469 18.58 -16.36 -23.70
N ARG A 470 19.54 -17.02 -23.04
CA ARG A 470 20.52 -16.39 -22.14
C ARG A 470 21.92 -16.54 -22.72
N THR A 471 22.61 -15.42 -22.89
CA THR A 471 24.00 -15.36 -23.33
C THR A 471 24.89 -14.90 -22.17
N VAL A 472 25.98 -15.62 -21.92
CA VAL A 472 26.98 -15.31 -20.89
C VAL A 472 28.31 -15.05 -21.57
N SER A 473 28.82 -13.83 -21.41
CA SER A 473 30.10 -13.37 -21.92
C SER A 473 31.07 -13.11 -20.77
N VAL A 474 32.22 -13.77 -20.77
CA VAL A 474 33.30 -13.59 -19.79
C VAL A 474 34.56 -13.11 -20.53
N GLU A 475 35.26 -12.12 -19.97
CA GLU A 475 36.44 -11.55 -20.63
C GLU A 475 37.52 -12.62 -20.89
N GLY A 476 37.78 -12.89 -22.17
CA GLY A 476 38.81 -13.85 -22.60
C GLY A 476 38.32 -15.29 -22.78
N GLU A 477 37.01 -15.56 -22.60
CA GLU A 477 36.38 -16.86 -22.85
C GLU A 477 35.44 -16.79 -24.07
N GLU A 478 34.99 -17.96 -24.56
CA GLU A 478 33.95 -18.01 -25.60
C GLU A 478 32.58 -17.81 -24.96
N ASP A 479 31.69 -17.07 -25.64
CA ASP A 479 30.34 -16.83 -25.17
C ASP A 479 29.58 -18.15 -25.01
N GLN A 480 28.89 -18.28 -23.87
CA GLN A 480 28.03 -19.42 -23.57
C GLN A 480 26.58 -19.03 -23.81
N GLU A 481 25.78 -19.95 -24.34
CA GLU A 481 24.39 -19.73 -24.70
C GLU A 481 23.53 -20.84 -24.09
N GLU A 482 22.41 -20.45 -23.52
CA GLU A 482 21.35 -21.31 -23.00
C GLU A 482 20.03 -20.87 -23.65
N VAL A 483 19.35 -21.80 -24.31
CA VAL A 483 18.06 -21.55 -24.95
C VAL A 483 17.03 -22.48 -24.35
N VAL A 484 16.01 -21.90 -23.72
CA VAL A 484 14.86 -22.58 -23.16
C VAL A 484 13.65 -22.37 -24.05
N THR A 485 13.14 -23.44 -24.64
CA THR A 485 11.96 -23.39 -25.51
C THR A 485 10.81 -24.15 -24.87
N LEU A 486 9.65 -23.48 -24.74
CA LEU A 486 8.44 -24.09 -24.22
C LEU A 486 7.67 -24.83 -25.32
N GLY A 487 7.15 -26.01 -24.97
CA GLY A 487 6.18 -26.75 -25.75
C GLY A 487 4.75 -26.30 -25.48
N SER A 488 3.80 -26.98 -26.11
CA SER A 488 2.37 -26.77 -25.85
C SER A 488 1.97 -27.33 -24.49
N MET A 489 1.10 -26.63 -23.77
CA MET A 489 0.52 -27.13 -22.53
C MET A 489 -0.43 -28.29 -22.83
N ASP A 490 -0.22 -29.38 -22.10
CA ASP A 490 -1.02 -30.60 -22.12
C ASP A 490 -1.94 -30.60 -20.88
N ASP A 491 -3.24 -30.40 -21.12
CA ASP A 491 -4.30 -30.58 -20.12
C ASP A 491 -4.53 -32.08 -19.87
N CYS A 492 -4.50 -32.47 -18.59
CA CYS A 492 -4.73 -33.83 -18.15
C CYS A 492 -5.80 -33.95 -17.07
N GLU A 493 -6.69 -32.97 -16.92
CA GLU A 493 -7.78 -32.98 -15.92
C GLU A 493 -8.68 -34.22 -16.06
N SER A 494 -8.93 -34.65 -17.31
CA SER A 494 -9.70 -35.87 -17.60
C SER A 494 -9.06 -37.17 -17.10
N THR A 495 -7.78 -37.15 -16.74
CA THR A 495 -7.03 -38.30 -16.24
C THR A 495 -7.00 -38.38 -14.72
N ILE A 496 -7.50 -37.36 -14.02
CA ILE A 496 -7.59 -37.31 -12.55
C ILE A 496 -8.62 -38.34 -12.07
N GLU A 497 -8.20 -39.22 -11.15
CA GLU A 497 -9.09 -40.20 -10.52
C GLU A 497 -10.22 -39.49 -9.74
N GLU A 498 -11.43 -40.05 -9.74
CA GLU A 498 -12.60 -39.41 -9.11
C GLU A 498 -12.37 -39.11 -7.63
N ASP A 499 -11.68 -39.99 -6.92
CA ASP A 499 -11.35 -39.84 -5.49
C ASP A 499 -10.26 -38.76 -5.23
N ASP A 500 -9.50 -38.36 -6.25
CA ASP A 500 -8.38 -37.41 -6.16
C ASP A 500 -8.76 -35.98 -6.57
N ARG A 501 -9.95 -35.79 -7.14
CA ARG A 501 -10.43 -34.48 -7.63
C ARG A 501 -10.54 -33.42 -6.53
N ASP A 502 -10.80 -33.85 -5.31
CA ASP A 502 -10.93 -32.98 -4.13
C ASP A 502 -9.60 -32.85 -3.36
N ALA A 503 -8.50 -33.42 -3.89
CA ALA A 503 -7.21 -33.26 -3.26
C ALA A 503 -6.75 -31.79 -3.30
N PRO A 504 -6.03 -31.31 -2.27
CA PRO A 504 -5.61 -29.90 -2.19
C PRO A 504 -4.78 -29.43 -3.38
N LEU A 505 -3.91 -30.30 -3.91
CA LEU A 505 -3.07 -30.01 -5.08
C LEU A 505 -3.04 -31.24 -5.99
N VAL A 506 -3.26 -31.03 -7.28
CA VAL A 506 -3.27 -32.06 -8.32
C VAL A 506 -2.50 -31.54 -9.53
N VAL A 507 -1.72 -32.40 -10.18
CA VAL A 507 -1.12 -32.06 -11.48
C VAL A 507 -2.18 -32.20 -12.55
N SER A 508 -2.92 -31.13 -12.83
CA SER A 508 -3.99 -31.11 -13.83
C SER A 508 -3.50 -30.67 -15.21
N ALA A 509 -2.31 -30.06 -15.31
CA ALA A 509 -1.69 -29.74 -16.59
C ALA A 509 -0.16 -29.82 -16.53
N ARG A 510 0.47 -30.01 -17.70
CA ARG A 510 1.92 -30.03 -17.86
C ARG A 510 2.34 -29.30 -19.11
N GLN A 511 3.49 -28.61 -19.05
CA GLN A 511 4.07 -27.98 -20.23
C GLN A 511 5.51 -28.46 -20.40
N PRO A 512 5.82 -29.28 -21.42
CA PRO A 512 7.19 -29.71 -21.67
C PRO A 512 8.05 -28.53 -22.12
N PHE A 513 9.34 -28.58 -21.80
CA PHE A 513 10.31 -27.61 -22.31
C PHE A 513 11.64 -28.27 -22.62
N THR A 514 12.46 -27.61 -23.43
CA THR A 514 13.79 -28.09 -23.79
C THR A 514 14.84 -27.05 -23.48
N VAL A 515 15.97 -27.49 -22.94
CA VAL A 515 17.17 -26.66 -22.77
C VAL A 515 18.18 -27.06 -23.86
N SER A 516 18.72 -26.08 -24.55
CA SER A 516 19.74 -26.25 -25.59
C SER A 516 20.76 -25.10 -25.55
N GLY A 517 21.73 -25.09 -26.45
CA GLY A 517 22.79 -24.08 -26.49
C GLY A 517 24.18 -24.70 -26.34
N SER A 518 25.16 -23.91 -25.89
CA SER A 518 26.53 -24.35 -25.64
C SER A 518 26.78 -24.80 -24.20
N ILE A 519 25.87 -24.49 -23.27
CA ILE A 519 25.90 -25.05 -21.90
C ILE A 519 25.53 -26.54 -21.95
N THR A 520 26.44 -27.38 -21.47
CA THR A 520 26.26 -28.84 -21.51
C THR A 520 25.28 -29.28 -20.42
N GLN A 521 24.21 -29.98 -20.82
CA GLN A 521 23.26 -30.60 -19.89
C GLN A 521 23.79 -31.96 -19.40
N PRO A 522 23.56 -32.32 -18.13
CA PRO A 522 24.00 -33.60 -17.60
C PRO A 522 23.22 -34.78 -18.19
N ASP A 523 23.85 -35.95 -18.15
CA ASP A 523 23.20 -37.20 -18.59
C ASP A 523 21.99 -37.50 -17.70
N GLY A 524 20.78 -37.59 -18.30
CA GLY A 524 19.54 -37.85 -17.57
C GLY A 524 18.72 -36.60 -17.22
N PHE A 525 19.26 -35.40 -17.47
CA PHE A 525 18.48 -34.15 -17.42
C PHE A 525 17.69 -33.95 -18.72
N ASP A 526 16.77 -34.87 -18.96
CA ASP A 526 15.88 -34.89 -20.12
C ASP A 526 14.41 -34.86 -19.68
N SER A 527 13.51 -34.76 -20.66
CA SER A 527 12.05 -34.87 -20.43
C SER A 527 11.48 -33.82 -19.46
N LEU A 528 12.05 -32.62 -19.49
CA LEU A 528 11.70 -31.51 -18.61
C LEU A 528 10.26 -31.04 -18.88
N ALA A 529 9.53 -30.79 -17.81
CA ALA A 529 8.19 -30.23 -17.88
C ALA A 529 7.91 -29.35 -16.66
N LEU A 530 7.18 -28.27 -16.89
CA LEU A 530 6.46 -27.54 -15.88
C LEU A 530 5.22 -28.37 -15.48
N GLU A 531 4.93 -28.47 -14.19
CA GLU A 531 3.71 -29.09 -13.69
C GLU A 531 2.82 -28.02 -13.06
N PHE A 532 1.52 -28.05 -13.35
CA PHE A 532 0.56 -27.07 -12.87
C PHE A 532 -0.65 -27.72 -12.19
N ASP A 533 -1.21 -27.01 -11.22
CA ASP A 533 -2.61 -27.14 -10.81
C ASP A 533 -3.39 -25.99 -11.43
N ASP A 534 -3.96 -26.27 -12.59
CA ASP A 534 -4.72 -25.34 -13.42
C ASP A 534 -6.24 -25.53 -13.29
N ARG A 535 -6.69 -26.28 -12.26
CA ARG A 535 -8.11 -26.39 -11.96
C ARG A 535 -8.66 -25.00 -11.62
N ASP A 536 -9.86 -24.70 -12.11
CA ASP A 536 -10.51 -23.40 -11.96
C ASP A 536 -9.66 -22.22 -12.46
N GLU A 537 -8.84 -22.43 -13.50
CA GLU A 537 -8.01 -21.39 -14.14
C GLU A 537 -6.96 -20.76 -13.21
N ARG A 538 -6.60 -21.45 -12.12
CA ARG A 538 -5.67 -20.90 -11.11
C ARG A 538 -4.24 -20.73 -11.62
N GLY A 539 -3.79 -21.53 -12.60
CA GLY A 539 -2.42 -21.44 -13.11
C GLY A 539 -1.30 -21.67 -12.09
N ARG A 540 -1.52 -22.47 -11.02
CA ARG A 540 -0.51 -22.67 -9.96
C ARG A 540 0.65 -23.52 -10.46
N LEU A 541 1.83 -22.93 -10.59
CA LEU A 541 3.06 -23.68 -10.87
C LEU A 541 3.40 -24.58 -9.67
N LEU A 542 3.38 -25.89 -9.87
CA LEU A 542 3.71 -26.87 -8.85
C LEU A 542 5.18 -27.27 -8.88
N ARG A 543 5.76 -27.36 -10.08
CA ARG A 543 7.14 -27.83 -10.26
C ARG A 543 7.80 -27.34 -11.52
N PHE A 544 9.10 -27.07 -11.44
CA PHE A 544 9.99 -27.05 -12.61
C PHE A 544 11.41 -27.49 -12.25
N GLY A 545 12.08 -28.12 -13.21
CA GLY A 545 13.49 -28.50 -13.10
C GLY A 545 14.44 -27.45 -13.68
N PHE A 546 15.64 -27.34 -13.15
CA PHE A 546 16.69 -26.48 -13.68
C PHE A 546 18.08 -27.00 -13.30
N GLN A 547 19.11 -26.52 -13.99
CA GLN A 547 20.50 -26.77 -13.66
C GLN A 547 21.15 -25.47 -13.19
N ASP A 548 21.88 -25.52 -12.08
CA ASP A 548 22.71 -24.42 -11.62
C ASP A 548 23.87 -24.96 -10.77
N GLU A 549 25.05 -25.06 -11.38
CA GLU A 549 26.27 -25.54 -10.71
C GLU A 549 26.82 -24.55 -9.67
N THR A 550 26.30 -23.32 -9.67
CA THR A 550 26.80 -22.24 -8.81
C THR A 550 25.96 -22.08 -7.54
N LEU A 551 25.11 -23.04 -7.19
CA LEU A 551 24.35 -23.03 -5.93
C LEU A 551 25.20 -23.34 -4.69
N GLY A 552 26.41 -23.89 -4.86
CA GLY A 552 27.33 -24.21 -3.76
C GLY A 552 27.32 -25.68 -3.33
N VAL A 553 26.48 -26.51 -3.95
CA VAL A 553 26.45 -27.96 -3.76
C VAL A 553 26.49 -28.64 -5.13
N ASP A 554 27.30 -29.69 -5.25
CA ASP A 554 27.38 -30.50 -6.47
C ASP A 554 26.16 -31.43 -6.56
N ASN A 555 25.39 -31.30 -7.65
CA ASN A 555 24.26 -32.14 -7.95
C ASN A 555 24.20 -32.39 -9.47
N PRO A 556 24.81 -33.49 -9.94
CA PRO A 556 24.93 -33.76 -11.37
C PRO A 556 23.59 -34.06 -12.03
N ASP A 557 22.57 -34.46 -11.27
CA ASP A 557 21.26 -34.84 -11.82
C ASP A 557 20.33 -33.64 -12.02
N GLY A 558 20.72 -32.45 -11.54
CA GLY A 558 19.93 -31.22 -11.61
C GLY A 558 18.95 -31.06 -10.44
N PHE A 559 18.33 -29.89 -10.35
CA PHE A 559 17.41 -29.54 -9.26
C PHE A 559 15.97 -29.45 -9.72
N ASP A 560 15.02 -29.65 -8.80
CA ASP A 560 13.62 -29.27 -8.98
C ASP A 560 13.10 -28.39 -7.85
N TRP A 561 12.37 -27.34 -8.20
CA TRP A 561 11.55 -26.60 -7.24
C TRP A 561 10.18 -27.26 -7.15
N ALA A 562 9.68 -27.48 -5.94
CA ALA A 562 8.33 -27.92 -5.67
C ALA A 562 7.60 -26.88 -4.80
N PHE A 563 6.47 -26.36 -5.28
CA PHE A 563 5.71 -25.30 -4.64
C PHE A 563 4.43 -25.84 -4.00
N TYR A 564 4.14 -25.36 -2.79
CA TYR A 564 2.96 -25.72 -2.01
C TYR A 564 2.19 -24.46 -1.64
N TYR A 565 0.87 -24.56 -1.74
CA TYR A 565 -0.06 -23.44 -1.58
C TYR A 565 -1.02 -23.70 -0.42
N PRO A 566 -1.55 -22.64 0.23
CA PRO A 566 -2.65 -22.78 1.17
C PRO A 566 -3.85 -23.48 0.53
N SER A 567 -4.47 -24.39 1.28
CA SER A 567 -5.78 -24.94 0.90
C SER A 567 -6.85 -23.88 1.08
N GLU A 568 -7.93 -23.92 0.29
CA GLU A 568 -9.10 -23.02 0.43
C GLU A 568 -9.74 -23.03 1.83
N ALA A 569 -9.58 -24.13 2.57
CA ALA A 569 -10.06 -24.22 3.95
C ALA A 569 -9.12 -23.56 4.99
N SER A 570 -7.95 -23.05 4.57
CA SER A 570 -6.99 -22.38 5.43
C SER A 570 -7.33 -20.89 5.55
N ASN A 571 -7.03 -20.30 6.71
CA ASN A 571 -7.11 -18.85 6.88
C ASN A 571 -6.04 -18.09 6.07
N ASP A 572 -5.01 -18.79 5.58
CA ASP A 572 -3.94 -18.22 4.76
C ASP A 572 -4.30 -18.19 3.27
N TYR A 573 -5.46 -18.74 2.88
CA TYR A 573 -5.95 -18.66 1.50
C TYR A 573 -6.64 -17.32 1.25
N VAL A 574 -6.29 -16.68 0.14
CA VAL A 574 -6.84 -15.40 -0.32
C VAL A 574 -7.50 -15.64 -1.67
N GLU A 575 -8.82 -15.44 -1.73
CA GLU A 575 -9.63 -15.78 -2.92
C GLU A 575 -9.18 -15.00 -4.16
N ASP A 576 -8.95 -13.69 -4.01
CA ASP A 576 -8.49 -12.81 -5.10
C ASP A 576 -7.01 -13.01 -5.46
N GLN A 577 -6.26 -13.76 -4.65
CA GLN A 577 -4.85 -14.09 -4.89
C GLN A 577 -4.59 -15.57 -4.62
N PRO A 578 -5.12 -16.49 -5.45
CA PRO A 578 -5.05 -17.92 -5.17
C PRO A 578 -3.63 -18.49 -5.27
N ASN A 579 -2.66 -17.74 -5.80
CA ASN A 579 -1.30 -18.22 -6.11
C ASN A 579 -0.25 -17.80 -5.06
N LEU A 580 -0.66 -17.50 -3.83
CA LEU A 580 0.26 -17.29 -2.71
C LEU A 580 0.97 -18.61 -2.34
N ILE A 581 2.29 -18.66 -2.50
CA ILE A 581 3.11 -19.82 -2.15
C ILE A 581 3.22 -19.87 -0.63
N ALA A 582 2.84 -20.97 0.02
CA ALA A 582 3.10 -21.15 1.45
C ALA A 582 4.55 -21.58 1.71
N THR A 583 5.01 -22.58 0.94
CA THR A 583 6.35 -23.15 1.08
C THR A 583 6.86 -23.64 -0.27
N ALA A 584 8.15 -23.46 -0.52
CA ALA A 584 8.86 -24.06 -1.65
C ALA A 584 9.98 -24.99 -1.15
N PHE A 585 10.21 -26.10 -1.86
CA PHE A 585 11.30 -27.04 -1.57
C PHE A 585 12.19 -27.21 -2.78
N LEU A 586 13.50 -27.17 -2.56
CA LEU A 586 14.51 -27.48 -3.58
C LEU A 586 14.95 -28.92 -3.41
N ASN A 587 14.66 -29.79 -4.38
CA ASN A 587 15.04 -31.20 -4.35
C ASN A 587 15.97 -31.57 -5.50
N GLU A 588 16.44 -32.81 -5.44
CA GLU A 588 17.06 -33.48 -6.58
C GLU A 588 16.02 -33.68 -7.69
N TYR A 589 16.42 -33.44 -8.94
CA TYR A 589 15.55 -33.63 -10.09
C TYR A 589 15.12 -35.10 -10.20
N GLY A 590 13.81 -35.34 -10.06
CA GLY A 590 13.26 -36.69 -10.07
C GLY A 590 12.77 -37.21 -11.44
N GLY A 591 13.08 -36.52 -12.54
CA GLY A 591 12.65 -36.92 -13.88
C GLY A 591 11.17 -36.65 -14.20
N SER A 592 10.72 -37.17 -15.35
CA SER A 592 9.32 -37.08 -15.79
C SER A 592 8.39 -37.94 -14.93
N ARG A 593 7.24 -37.38 -14.54
CA ARG A 593 6.21 -38.01 -13.72
C ARG A 593 4.89 -38.09 -14.50
N ASP A 594 3.94 -38.91 -14.06
CA ASP A 594 2.63 -38.98 -14.70
C ASP A 594 1.81 -37.69 -14.45
N CYS A 595 0.96 -37.33 -15.41
CA CYS A 595 -0.04 -36.25 -15.28
C CYS A 595 -1.34 -36.81 -14.66
N GLY A 596 -2.18 -35.96 -14.06
CA GLY A 596 -3.46 -36.36 -13.48
C GLY A 596 -3.37 -36.99 -12.09
N ARG A 597 -2.20 -36.93 -11.46
CA ARG A 597 -1.95 -37.47 -10.12
C ARG A 597 -2.09 -36.39 -9.05
N VAL A 598 -2.40 -36.82 -7.83
CA VAL A 598 -2.23 -35.96 -6.64
C VAL A 598 -0.79 -35.45 -6.59
N PHE A 599 -0.62 -34.16 -6.27
CA PHE A 599 0.71 -33.61 -6.07
C PHE A 599 1.36 -34.25 -4.84
N GLU A 600 2.67 -34.48 -4.91
CA GLU A 600 3.35 -35.22 -3.86
C GLU A 600 3.27 -34.51 -2.50
N ARG A 601 3.37 -35.31 -1.44
CA ARG A 601 3.49 -34.75 -0.08
C ARG A 601 4.85 -34.08 0.06
N MET A 602 4.94 -33.17 1.02
CA MET A 602 6.20 -32.53 1.41
C MET A 602 7.32 -33.57 1.54
N PRO A 603 8.50 -33.30 0.95
CA PRO A 603 9.59 -34.25 0.90
C PRO A 603 10.15 -34.50 2.31
N SER A 604 10.69 -35.70 2.54
CA SER A 604 11.32 -36.03 3.82
C SER A 604 12.71 -35.41 3.99
N ALA A 605 13.37 -35.08 2.87
CA ALA A 605 14.67 -34.43 2.81
C ALA A 605 14.73 -33.52 1.58
N ALA A 606 15.45 -32.40 1.68
CA ALA A 606 15.60 -31.42 0.60
C ALA A 606 16.96 -30.70 0.72
N TYR A 607 17.38 -30.04 -0.35
CA TYR A 607 18.52 -29.11 -0.33
C TYR A 607 18.16 -27.80 0.36
N ALA A 608 16.91 -27.34 0.17
CA ALA A 608 16.40 -26.18 0.85
C ALA A 608 14.89 -26.23 1.04
N ARG A 609 14.43 -25.48 2.04
CA ARG A 609 13.03 -25.10 2.24
C ARG A 609 12.95 -23.59 2.33
N VAL A 610 11.95 -23.00 1.67
CA VAL A 610 11.67 -21.55 1.73
C VAL A 610 10.24 -21.37 2.21
N ASP A 611 10.08 -20.73 3.37
CA ASP A 611 8.79 -20.36 3.93
C ASP A 611 8.47 -18.90 3.60
N TYR A 612 7.23 -18.62 3.20
CA TYR A 612 6.78 -17.30 2.78
C TYR A 612 5.88 -16.68 3.85
N THR A 613 6.05 -15.39 4.10
CA THR A 613 5.18 -14.60 4.98
C THR A 613 4.61 -13.43 4.19
N TYR A 614 3.32 -13.21 4.34
CA TYR A 614 2.58 -12.19 3.61
C TYR A 614 1.85 -11.24 4.56
N GLN A 615 1.57 -10.03 4.08
CA GLN A 615 0.69 -9.05 4.73
C GLN A 615 0.01 -8.20 3.66
N ARG A 616 -1.04 -7.44 4.02
CA ARG A 616 -1.63 -6.48 3.07
C ARG A 616 -0.71 -5.28 2.86
N LEU A 617 -0.76 -4.69 1.67
CA LEU A 617 0.00 -3.48 1.35
C LEU A 617 -0.32 -2.36 2.35
N SER A 618 -1.59 -2.17 2.68
CA SER A 618 -2.06 -1.17 3.64
C SER A 618 -1.49 -1.38 5.05
N GLU A 619 -1.37 -2.63 5.50
CA GLU A 619 -0.75 -3.00 6.77
C GLU A 619 0.74 -2.69 6.78
N TYR A 620 1.46 -3.06 5.71
CA TYR A 620 2.87 -2.73 5.52
C TYR A 620 3.11 -1.22 5.57
N LEU A 621 2.37 -0.45 4.75
CA LEU A 621 2.53 0.99 4.67
C LEU A 621 2.16 1.70 5.98
N THR A 622 1.15 1.19 6.70
CA THR A 622 0.78 1.67 8.04
C THR A 622 1.92 1.46 9.04
N GLY A 623 2.60 0.31 8.99
CA GLY A 623 3.75 0.01 9.83
C GLY A 623 4.94 0.95 9.64
N LEU A 624 5.00 1.68 8.52
CA LEU A 624 6.02 2.67 8.22
C LEU A 624 5.67 4.11 8.67
N VAL A 625 4.50 4.33 9.26
CA VAL A 625 4.06 5.64 9.74
C VAL A 625 4.55 5.86 11.18
N GLU A 626 5.52 6.77 11.37
CA GLU A 626 5.99 7.21 12.70
C GLU A 626 5.28 8.48 13.24
#